data_AF-A0A536SRL8-F1
#
_entry.id   AF-A0A536SRL8-F1
#
_cell.length_a   1.000
_cell.length_b   1.000
_cell.length_c   1.000
_cell.angle_alpha   90.00
_cell.angle_beta   90.00
_cell.angle_gamma   90.00
#
_symmetry.space_group_name_H-M   'P 1'
#
loop_
_entity.id
_entity.type
_entity.pdbx_description
1 polymer ?
#
loop_
_entity_poly.entity_id
_entity_poly.type
_entity_poly.pdbx_seq_one_letter_code
_entity_poly.pdbx_strand_id
1 'polypeptide(L)'
;MTGTIFTVDLEAVRALFESVPWVRRADVRRGWPDRLEVRIEEHVALARWGQGSEQRLVNTHGELFSGRVDAPLPAFSGPAGSESEVARRYAAFRELLAPLALEPRQVVLNSRFAWQLRLSNGLTVQLGRDSDRDRVEDRLAKFVSVYPQTLGKSESRLDYVDLRYPNGFSLRVPEVQKSETQKPVRKRV
;
A
#
# COMPACT_ATOMS: atom_id res chain seq x y z
N MET A 1 -31.36 38.34 -4.89
CA MET A 1 -30.61 39.60 -5.04
C MET A 1 -29.28 39.27 -5.69
N THR A 2 -28.95 40.03 -6.73
CA THR A 2 -28.00 39.73 -7.80
C THR A 2 -26.56 39.90 -7.34
N GLY A 3 -25.77 38.82 -7.30
CA GLY A 3 -24.35 38.88 -6.97
C GLY A 3 -23.52 39.25 -8.19
N THR A 4 -22.94 40.45 -8.19
CA THR A 4 -22.04 40.92 -9.23
C THR A 4 -20.73 40.11 -9.19
N ILE A 5 -20.24 39.65 -10.34
CA ILE A 5 -18.97 38.89 -10.49
C ILE A 5 -17.74 39.61 -9.88
N PHE A 6 -17.81 40.92 -9.69
CA PHE A 6 -16.78 41.74 -9.03
C PHE A 6 -16.69 41.53 -7.50
N THR A 7 -17.72 40.95 -6.87
CA THR A 7 -17.82 40.72 -5.41
C THR A 7 -17.78 39.25 -5.00
N VAL A 8 -17.56 38.33 -5.94
CA VAL A 8 -17.44 36.90 -5.60
C VAL A 8 -16.19 36.67 -4.74
N ASP A 9 -16.40 36.09 -3.57
CA ASP A 9 -15.35 35.58 -2.71
C ASP A 9 -14.72 34.34 -3.36
N LEU A 10 -13.48 34.49 -3.86
CA LEU A 10 -12.77 33.41 -4.54
C LEU A 10 -12.39 32.28 -3.58
N GLU A 11 -12.21 32.59 -2.30
CA GLU A 11 -11.87 31.60 -1.27
C GLU A 11 -13.08 30.72 -0.97
N ALA A 12 -14.27 31.31 -0.85
CA ALA A 12 -15.51 30.57 -0.71
C ALA A 12 -15.78 29.64 -1.91
N VAL A 13 -15.51 30.10 -3.14
CA VAL A 13 -15.64 29.28 -4.35
C VAL A 13 -14.61 28.15 -4.37
N ARG A 14 -13.36 28.45 -4.00
CA ARG A 14 -12.30 27.44 -3.88
C ARG A 14 -12.69 26.36 -2.88
N ALA A 15 -13.13 26.74 -1.68
CA ALA A 15 -13.56 25.81 -0.65
C ALA A 15 -14.75 24.96 -1.10
N LEU A 16 -15.67 25.52 -1.89
CA LEU A 16 -16.79 24.76 -2.47
C LEU A 16 -16.29 23.66 -3.41
N PHE A 17 -15.33 23.95 -4.30
CA PHE A 17 -14.74 22.92 -5.16
C PHE A 17 -13.97 21.86 -4.37
N GLU A 18 -13.16 22.27 -3.39
CA GLU A 18 -12.39 21.36 -2.53
C GLU A 18 -13.29 20.53 -1.57
N SER A 19 -14.57 20.89 -1.41
CA SER A 19 -15.53 20.05 -0.66
C SER A 19 -15.95 18.78 -1.41
N VAL A 20 -15.70 18.73 -2.72
CA VAL A 20 -16.04 17.57 -3.55
C VAL A 20 -14.96 16.49 -3.36
N PRO A 21 -15.30 15.25 -2.96
CA PRO A 21 -14.30 14.29 -2.46
C PRO A 21 -13.19 13.87 -3.45
N TRP A 22 -13.40 14.00 -4.75
CA TRP A 22 -12.38 13.68 -5.77
C TRP A 22 -11.46 14.87 -6.09
N VAL A 23 -11.82 16.08 -5.66
CA VAL A 23 -11.02 17.29 -5.86
C VAL A 23 -9.97 17.37 -4.76
N ARG A 24 -8.70 17.29 -5.15
CA ARG A 24 -7.56 17.48 -4.23
C ARG A 24 -7.31 18.96 -3.97
N ARG A 25 -7.32 19.76 -5.03
CA ARG A 25 -7.04 21.20 -4.98
C ARG A 25 -7.82 21.93 -6.05
N ALA A 26 -8.33 23.11 -5.71
CA ALA A 26 -8.91 24.03 -6.67
C ALA A 26 -8.13 25.35 -6.66
N ASP A 27 -7.66 25.78 -7.83
CA ASP A 27 -7.08 27.10 -8.02
C ASP A 27 -8.09 27.97 -8.80
N VAL A 28 -8.69 28.93 -8.09
CA VAL A 28 -9.72 29.83 -8.62
C VAL A 28 -9.11 31.21 -8.80
N ARG A 29 -9.17 31.74 -10.03
CA ARG A 29 -8.67 33.08 -10.35
C ARG A 29 -9.64 33.87 -11.22
N ARG A 30 -9.56 35.19 -11.15
CA ARG A 30 -10.33 36.08 -12.03
C ARG A 30 -9.72 36.05 -13.44
N GLY A 31 -10.57 35.79 -14.43
CA GLY A 31 -10.26 35.90 -15.85
C GLY A 31 -10.95 37.14 -16.41
N TRP A 32 -10.19 37.99 -17.10
CA TRP A 32 -10.73 39.19 -17.73
C TRP A 32 -11.52 38.85 -19.01
N PRO A 33 -12.56 39.61 -19.41
CA PRO A 33 -13.18 40.72 -18.66
C PRO A 33 -14.13 40.24 -17.56
N ASP A 34 -14.83 39.12 -17.74
CA ASP A 34 -15.98 38.74 -16.88
C ASP A 34 -16.07 37.23 -16.60
N ARG A 35 -14.93 36.56 -16.34
CA ARG A 35 -14.90 35.09 -16.14
C ARG A 35 -14.18 34.70 -14.86
N LEU A 36 -14.52 33.53 -14.34
CA LEU A 36 -13.69 32.82 -13.37
C LEU A 36 -12.97 31.70 -14.10
N GLU A 37 -11.66 31.63 -13.95
CA GLU A 37 -10.89 30.47 -14.38
C GLU A 37 -10.65 29.58 -13.18
N VAL A 38 -11.05 28.32 -13.30
CA VAL A 38 -10.91 27.31 -12.27
C VAL A 38 -10.02 26.21 -12.81
N ARG A 39 -8.95 25.88 -12.09
CA ARG A 39 -8.13 24.70 -12.33
C ARG A 39 -8.35 23.72 -11.19
N ILE A 40 -8.64 22.48 -11.54
CA ILE A 40 -8.89 21.40 -10.60
C ILE A 40 -7.76 20.39 -10.70
N GLU A 41 -7.18 20.06 -9.56
CA GLU A 41 -6.30 18.92 -9.39
C GLU A 41 -7.10 17.80 -8.74
N GLU A 42 -7.12 16.63 -9.37
CA GLU A 42 -7.87 15.47 -8.88
C GLU A 42 -7.00 14.60 -7.98
N HIS A 43 -7.65 13.90 -7.04
CA HIS A 43 -7.00 12.82 -6.32
C HIS A 43 -6.72 11.63 -7.27
N VAL A 44 -5.46 11.24 -7.39
CA VAL A 44 -5.07 9.99 -8.06
C VAL A 44 -4.91 8.88 -7.02
N ALA A 45 -5.83 7.93 -7.00
CA ALA A 45 -5.82 6.83 -6.02
C ALA A 45 -4.58 5.93 -6.17
N LEU A 46 -3.82 5.79 -5.08
CA LEU A 46 -2.66 4.91 -5.00
C LEU A 46 -3.00 3.57 -4.35
N ALA A 47 -3.75 3.60 -3.25
CA ALA A 47 -4.08 2.41 -2.48
C ALA A 47 -5.40 2.57 -1.71
N ARG A 48 -5.98 1.44 -1.29
CA ARG A 48 -7.05 1.42 -0.27
C ARG A 48 -6.42 1.52 1.10
N TRP A 49 -6.97 2.34 1.99
CA TRP A 49 -6.45 2.56 3.33
C TRP A 49 -7.34 1.92 4.40
N GLY A 50 -6.74 1.14 5.29
CA GLY A 50 -7.40 0.52 6.44
C GLY A 50 -7.97 -0.88 6.16
N GLN A 51 -8.71 -1.40 7.13
CA GLN A 51 -9.38 -2.72 7.10
C GLN A 51 -10.88 -2.61 7.41
N GLY A 52 -11.42 -1.40 7.45
CA GLY A 52 -12.82 -1.11 7.83
C GLY A 52 -13.79 -1.11 6.65
N SER A 53 -15.07 -0.95 6.96
CA SER A 53 -16.18 -0.80 5.99
C SER A 53 -16.17 0.54 5.25
N GLU A 54 -15.47 1.54 5.77
CA GLU A 54 -15.29 2.83 5.12
C GLU A 54 -14.26 2.73 3.99
N GLN A 55 -14.69 3.02 2.76
CA GLN A 55 -13.83 3.03 1.58
C GLN A 55 -12.96 4.29 1.57
N ARG A 56 -11.88 4.26 2.37
CA ARG A 56 -10.84 5.30 2.38
C ARG A 56 -9.78 4.95 1.34
N LEU A 57 -9.35 5.96 0.59
CA LEU A 57 -8.27 5.86 -0.38
C LEU A 57 -7.13 6.76 0.08
N VAL A 58 -5.90 6.38 -0.23
CA VAL A 58 -4.74 7.27 -0.15
C VAL A 58 -4.30 7.59 -1.58
N ASN A 59 -4.02 8.86 -1.85
CA ASN A 59 -3.56 9.29 -3.17
C ASN A 59 -2.03 9.17 -3.31
N THR A 60 -1.52 9.50 -4.50
CA THR A 60 -0.08 9.55 -4.81
C THR A 60 0.72 10.56 -3.98
N HIS A 61 0.06 11.52 -3.30
CA HIS A 61 0.67 12.48 -2.39
C HIS A 61 0.68 12.00 -0.93
N GLY A 62 0.06 10.84 -0.63
CA GLY A 62 -0.05 10.34 0.74
C GLY A 62 -1.21 10.93 1.54
N GLU A 63 -2.16 11.60 0.88
CA GLU A 63 -3.33 12.21 1.49
C GLU A 63 -4.52 11.25 1.44
N LEU A 64 -5.31 11.20 2.52
CA LEU A 64 -6.55 10.44 2.54
C LEU A 64 -7.68 11.21 1.90
N PHE A 65 -8.47 10.50 1.10
CA PHE A 65 -9.71 11.01 0.54
C PHE A 65 -10.78 9.92 0.49
N SER A 66 -12.03 10.34 0.41
CA SER A 66 -13.18 9.44 0.29
C SER A 66 -13.50 9.25 -1.19
N GLY A 67 -13.64 8.00 -1.63
CA GLY A 67 -13.96 7.71 -3.01
C GLY A 67 -14.08 6.22 -3.27
N ARG A 68 -14.58 5.88 -4.45
CA ARG A 68 -14.64 4.50 -4.94
C ARG A 68 -13.88 4.42 -6.25
N VAL A 69 -12.99 3.43 -6.34
CA VAL A 69 -12.22 3.13 -7.54
C VAL A 69 -12.36 1.65 -7.85
N ASP A 70 -12.88 1.36 -9.04
CA ASP A 70 -13.08 0.01 -9.57
C ASP A 70 -11.81 -0.49 -10.28
N ALA A 71 -10.67 -0.38 -9.57
CA ALA A 71 -9.37 -0.87 -10.03
C ALA A 71 -8.72 -1.75 -8.94
N PRO A 72 -7.84 -2.69 -9.32
CA PRO A 72 -7.09 -3.52 -8.36
C PRO A 72 -5.98 -2.69 -7.69
N LEU A 73 -6.35 -1.89 -6.69
CA LEU A 73 -5.42 -1.14 -5.85
C LEU A 73 -4.83 -2.02 -4.73
N PRO A 74 -3.55 -1.82 -4.36
CA PRO A 74 -2.97 -2.44 -3.16
C PRO A 74 -3.68 -1.94 -1.90
N ALA A 75 -3.54 -2.69 -0.80
CA ALA A 75 -4.11 -2.35 0.50
C ALA A 75 -3.03 -1.86 1.46
N PHE A 76 -3.20 -0.67 2.02
CA PHE A 76 -2.32 -0.07 3.02
C PHE A 76 -3.00 -0.01 4.37
N SER A 77 -2.22 -0.09 5.45
CA SER A 77 -2.71 0.18 6.79
C SER A 77 -1.59 0.65 7.70
N GLY A 78 -1.91 1.59 8.58
CA GLY A 78 -1.03 1.96 9.68
C GLY A 78 -1.71 2.85 10.72
N PRO A 79 -0.97 3.29 11.76
CA PRO A 79 -1.47 4.28 12.71
C PRO A 79 -1.93 5.57 12.01
N ALA A 80 -2.84 6.31 12.63
CA ALA A 80 -3.26 7.62 12.11
C ALA A 80 -2.06 8.55 11.93
N GLY A 81 -1.99 9.24 10.79
CA GLY A 81 -0.87 10.12 10.45
C GLY A 81 0.30 9.41 9.75
N SER A 82 0.23 8.09 9.53
CA SER A 82 1.27 7.34 8.82
C SER A 82 1.03 7.16 7.31
N GLU A 83 -0.03 7.75 6.78
CA GLU A 83 -0.49 7.54 5.40
C GLU A 83 0.57 7.94 4.37
N SER A 84 1.14 9.13 4.54
CA SER A 84 2.20 9.64 3.68
C SER A 84 3.48 8.80 3.78
N GLU A 85 3.84 8.33 4.97
CA GLU A 85 5.00 7.46 5.18
C GLU A 85 4.82 6.12 4.46
N VAL A 86 3.66 5.49 4.60
CA VAL A 86 3.33 4.22 3.95
C VAL A 86 3.28 4.38 2.43
N ALA A 87 2.68 5.46 1.92
CA ALA A 87 2.66 5.76 0.49
C ALA A 87 4.07 5.96 -0.08
N ARG A 88 4.92 6.72 0.61
CA ARG A 88 6.31 6.96 0.21
C ARG A 88 7.11 5.65 0.19
N ARG A 89 7.03 4.84 1.25
CA ARG A 89 7.77 3.58 1.32
C ARG A 89 7.27 2.53 0.34
N TYR A 90 5.98 2.51 0.03
CA TYR A 90 5.45 1.63 -1.00
C TYR A 90 6.16 1.83 -2.34
N ALA A 91 6.41 3.08 -2.76
CA ALA A 91 7.16 3.36 -3.99
C ALA A 91 8.57 2.74 -3.95
N ALA A 92 9.31 2.95 -2.87
CA ALA A 92 10.64 2.36 -2.68
C ALA A 92 10.61 0.81 -2.68
N PHE A 93 9.63 0.20 -2.01
CA PHE A 93 9.48 -1.25 -1.99
C PHE A 93 9.15 -1.83 -3.37
N ARG A 94 8.30 -1.16 -4.16
CA ARG A 94 8.02 -1.56 -5.54
C ARG A 94 9.27 -1.55 -6.40
N GLU A 95 10.07 -0.49 -6.31
CA GLU A 95 11.32 -0.36 -7.07
C GLU A 95 12.30 -1.49 -6.71
N LEU A 96 12.47 -1.76 -5.42
CA LEU A 96 13.34 -2.83 -4.95
C LEU A 96 12.89 -4.22 -5.40
N LEU A 97 11.58 -4.47 -5.49
CA LEU A 97 11.02 -5.76 -5.88
C LEU A 97 10.91 -5.95 -7.41
N ALA A 98 11.05 -4.88 -8.20
CA ALA A 98 10.91 -4.92 -9.65
C ALA A 98 11.80 -5.97 -10.35
N PRO A 99 13.08 -6.21 -9.96
CA PRO A 99 13.92 -7.25 -10.56
C PRO A 99 13.37 -8.67 -10.40
N LEU A 100 12.49 -8.91 -9.42
CA LEU A 100 11.83 -10.20 -9.19
C LEU A 100 10.48 -10.32 -9.90
N ALA A 101 10.03 -9.27 -10.61
CA ALA A 101 8.67 -9.15 -11.12
C ALA A 101 7.59 -9.36 -10.02
N LEU A 102 7.89 -8.98 -8.78
CA LEU A 102 6.98 -9.04 -7.65
C LEU A 102 6.47 -7.65 -7.29
N GLU A 103 5.21 -7.58 -6.86
CA GLU A 103 4.58 -6.32 -6.44
C GLU A 103 4.03 -6.45 -5.02
N PRO A 104 4.19 -5.44 -4.14
CA PRO A 104 3.47 -5.39 -2.88
C PRO A 104 1.97 -5.20 -3.15
N ARG A 105 1.16 -6.19 -2.76
CA ARG A 105 -0.31 -6.14 -2.76
C ARG A 105 -0.87 -5.64 -1.44
N GLN A 106 -0.10 -5.76 -0.37
CA GLN A 106 -0.42 -5.19 0.92
C GLN A 106 0.83 -4.60 1.58
N VAL A 107 0.69 -3.42 2.19
CA VAL A 107 1.72 -2.78 3.02
C VAL A 107 1.13 -2.46 4.38
N VAL A 108 1.71 -3.03 5.43
CA VAL A 108 1.25 -2.85 6.81
C VAL A 108 2.37 -2.22 7.63
N LEU A 109 2.08 -1.07 8.23
CA LEU A 109 2.83 -0.52 9.34
C LEU A 109 2.02 -0.76 10.61
N ASN A 110 2.44 -1.68 11.48
CA ASN A 110 1.63 -1.98 12.67
C ASN A 110 1.79 -0.91 13.78
N SER A 111 1.01 -1.03 14.85
CA SER A 111 1.06 -0.11 16.01
C SER A 111 2.42 -0.09 16.74
N ARG A 112 3.29 -1.08 16.47
CA ARG A 112 4.67 -1.14 16.97
C ARG A 112 5.67 -0.59 15.96
N PHE A 113 5.21 0.10 14.91
CA PHE A 113 6.01 0.63 13.81
C PHE A 113 6.87 -0.43 13.10
N ALA A 114 6.38 -1.66 13.01
CA ALA A 114 7.00 -2.71 12.23
C ALA A 114 6.28 -2.89 10.90
N TRP A 115 7.08 -3.01 9.84
CA TRP A 115 6.67 -3.16 8.45
C TRP A 115 6.47 -4.64 8.10
N GLN A 116 5.42 -4.90 7.34
CA GLN A 116 5.14 -6.18 6.69
C GLN A 116 4.58 -5.94 5.29
N LEU A 117 5.01 -6.75 4.32
CA LEU A 117 4.49 -6.76 2.97
C LEU A 117 3.79 -8.08 2.66
N ARG A 118 2.75 -8.04 1.83
CA ARG A 118 2.24 -9.23 1.13
C ARG A 118 2.43 -9.03 -0.37
N LEU A 119 3.13 -9.95 -1.02
CA LEU A 119 3.52 -9.83 -2.42
C LEU A 119 2.50 -10.46 -3.38
N SER A 120 2.63 -10.16 -4.66
CA SER A 120 1.77 -10.65 -5.75
C SER A 120 1.74 -12.18 -5.88
N ASN A 121 2.81 -12.86 -5.49
CA ASN A 121 2.89 -14.33 -5.47
C ASN A 121 2.35 -14.97 -4.17
N GLY A 122 1.83 -14.17 -3.23
CA GLY A 122 1.31 -14.62 -1.94
C GLY A 122 2.30 -14.59 -0.79
N LEU A 123 3.61 -14.44 -1.05
CA LEU A 123 4.65 -14.39 -0.01
C LEU A 123 4.42 -13.22 0.94
N THR A 124 4.45 -13.51 2.24
CA THR A 124 4.45 -12.50 3.29
C THR A 124 5.88 -12.21 3.75
N VAL A 125 6.31 -10.95 3.67
CA VAL A 125 7.65 -10.50 4.05
C VAL A 125 7.55 -9.68 5.33
N GLN A 126 8.13 -10.18 6.42
CA GLN A 126 8.24 -9.46 7.68
C GLN A 126 9.55 -8.66 7.70
N LEU A 127 9.44 -7.33 7.56
CA LEU A 127 10.60 -6.43 7.52
C LEU A 127 11.04 -5.95 8.90
N GLY A 128 10.10 -5.85 9.83
CA GLY A 128 10.39 -5.38 11.20
C GLY A 128 10.38 -3.86 11.31
N ARG A 129 10.99 -3.35 12.39
CA ARG A 129 11.08 -1.91 12.63
C ARG A 129 12.17 -1.29 11.77
N ASP A 130 11.95 -0.05 11.38
CA ASP A 130 12.98 0.76 10.73
C ASP A 130 13.91 1.39 11.77
N SER A 131 15.18 1.56 11.42
CA SER A 131 16.18 2.24 12.24
C SER A 131 17.35 2.72 11.39
N ASP A 132 18.07 3.75 11.84
CA ASP A 132 19.17 4.37 11.09
C ASP A 132 20.29 3.39 10.67
N ARG A 133 20.52 2.35 11.46
CA ARG A 133 21.59 1.36 11.22
C ARG A 133 21.11 0.10 10.50
N ASP A 134 19.81 -0.08 10.40
CA ASP A 134 19.20 -1.30 9.89
C ASP A 134 17.84 -0.94 9.29
N ARG A 135 17.89 -0.38 8.08
CA ARG A 135 16.72 0.10 7.36
C ARG A 135 15.96 -1.06 6.75
N VAL A 136 14.64 -0.97 6.74
CA VAL A 136 13.80 -2.01 6.11
C VAL A 136 14.06 -2.14 4.61
N GLU A 137 14.43 -1.05 3.93
CA GLU A 137 14.80 -1.08 2.51
C GLU A 137 16.07 -1.91 2.27
N ASP A 138 17.08 -1.79 3.13
CA ASP A 138 18.34 -2.54 3.02
C ASP A 138 18.11 -4.04 3.21
N ARG A 139 17.27 -4.42 4.19
CA ARG A 139 16.85 -5.80 4.40
C ARG A 139 16.13 -6.37 3.19
N LEU A 140 15.21 -5.59 2.61
CA LEU A 140 14.47 -5.98 1.41
C LEU A 140 15.41 -6.13 0.20
N ALA A 141 16.35 -5.20 0.00
CA ALA A 141 17.34 -5.26 -1.07
C ALA A 141 18.23 -6.52 -0.97
N LYS A 142 18.68 -6.85 0.25
CA LYS A 142 19.43 -8.09 0.52
C LYS A 142 18.61 -9.34 0.24
N PHE A 143 17.32 -9.34 0.57
CA PHE A 143 16.43 -10.44 0.20
C PHE A 143 16.31 -10.58 -1.32
N VAL A 144 16.10 -9.46 -2.03
CA VAL A 144 15.96 -9.44 -3.50
C VAL A 144 17.21 -9.99 -4.20
N SER A 145 18.41 -9.68 -3.71
CA SER A 145 19.65 -10.17 -4.33
C SER A 145 19.87 -11.68 -4.15
N VAL A 146 19.33 -12.27 -3.08
CA VAL A 146 19.54 -13.70 -2.73
C VAL A 146 18.39 -14.60 -3.21
N TYR A 147 17.17 -14.06 -3.32
CA TYR A 147 15.96 -14.82 -3.62
C TYR A 147 16.04 -15.67 -4.90
N PRO A 148 16.52 -15.16 -6.07
CA PRO A 148 16.61 -15.96 -7.30
C PRO A 148 17.58 -17.14 -7.19
N GLN A 149 18.65 -16.99 -6.40
CA GLN A 149 19.72 -17.97 -6.30
C GLN A 149 19.39 -19.12 -5.34
N THR A 150 18.49 -18.88 -4.39
CA THR A 150 18.21 -19.82 -3.28
C THR A 150 16.81 -20.41 -3.34
N LEU A 151 15.81 -19.58 -3.65
CA LEU A 151 14.40 -19.89 -3.40
C LEU A 151 13.54 -19.84 -4.65
N GLY A 152 13.92 -19.03 -5.65
CA GLY A 152 13.21 -18.95 -6.94
C GLY A 152 13.21 -20.25 -7.76
N LYS A 153 14.04 -21.24 -7.38
CA LYS A 153 14.14 -22.55 -8.03
C LYS A 153 13.45 -23.69 -7.26
N SER A 154 12.94 -23.43 -6.06
CA SER A 154 12.30 -24.47 -5.25
C SER A 154 10.84 -24.63 -5.68
N GLU A 155 10.38 -25.87 -5.91
CA GLU A 155 8.97 -26.18 -6.19
C GLU A 155 8.04 -25.88 -4.99
N SER A 156 8.62 -25.66 -3.81
CA SER A 156 7.87 -25.32 -2.60
C SER A 156 7.45 -23.86 -2.63
N ARG A 157 6.15 -23.59 -2.64
CA ARG A 157 5.62 -22.24 -2.44
C ARG A 157 6.05 -21.73 -1.07
N LEU A 158 6.73 -20.59 -1.03
CA LEU A 158 7.06 -19.93 0.23
C LEU A 158 5.91 -19.04 0.63
N ASP A 159 5.42 -19.20 1.86
CA ASP A 159 4.30 -18.41 2.34
C ASP A 159 4.76 -17.24 3.23
N TYR A 160 5.91 -17.37 3.89
CA TYR A 160 6.41 -16.38 4.82
C TYR A 160 7.94 -16.33 4.87
N VAL A 161 8.49 -15.11 4.92
CA VAL A 161 9.91 -14.84 5.18
C VAL A 161 10.06 -13.77 6.27
N ASP A 162 10.94 -14.01 7.24
CA ASP A 162 11.28 -13.07 8.30
C ASP A 162 12.66 -12.47 8.10
N LEU A 163 12.71 -11.18 7.80
CA LEU A 163 13.93 -10.44 7.52
C LEU A 163 14.47 -9.70 8.76
N ARG A 164 13.85 -9.84 9.93
CA ARG A 164 14.24 -9.12 11.16
C ARG A 164 15.63 -9.48 11.70
N TYR A 165 16.27 -10.51 11.14
CA TYR A 165 17.57 -10.98 11.59
C TYR A 165 18.69 -10.33 10.75
N PRO A 166 19.64 -9.60 11.35
CA PRO A 166 20.65 -8.84 10.58
C PRO A 166 21.49 -9.72 9.62
N ASN A 167 21.78 -10.95 10.06
CA ASN A 167 22.68 -11.86 9.36
C ASN A 167 21.96 -12.95 8.55
N GLY A 168 20.63 -12.90 8.39
CA GLY A 168 19.90 -13.93 7.65
C GLY A 168 18.40 -13.71 7.61
N PHE A 169 17.66 -14.73 7.20
CA PHE A 169 16.21 -14.73 7.25
C PHE A 169 15.68 -16.13 7.54
N SER A 170 14.49 -16.21 8.15
CA SER A 170 13.81 -17.48 8.36
C SER A 170 12.66 -17.65 7.37
N LEU A 171 12.38 -18.89 6.97
CA LEU A 171 11.36 -19.22 5.98
C LEU A 171 10.33 -20.15 6.59
N ARG A 172 9.07 -19.98 6.18
CA ARG A 172 8.01 -20.96 6.42
C ARG A 172 7.46 -21.44 5.09
N VAL A 173 7.46 -22.76 4.92
CA VAL A 173 6.75 -23.45 3.84
C VAL A 173 5.39 -23.92 4.38
N PRO A 174 4.32 -23.88 3.55
CA PRO A 174 3.05 -24.50 3.91
C PRO A 174 3.28 -25.98 4.19
N GLU A 175 2.78 -26.45 5.34
CA GLU A 175 2.77 -27.86 5.65
C GLU A 175 1.85 -28.56 4.63
N VAL A 176 2.43 -29.39 3.77
CA VAL A 176 1.63 -30.29 2.93
C VAL A 176 0.91 -31.21 3.91
N GLN A 177 -0.42 -31.06 4.03
CA GLN A 177 -1.24 -31.98 4.80
C GLN A 177 -0.98 -33.38 4.26
N LYS A 178 -0.18 -34.18 4.98
CA LYS A 178 -0.07 -35.61 4.73
C LYS A 178 -1.45 -36.18 5.04
N SER A 179 -2.22 -36.44 4.00
CA SER A 179 -3.42 -37.28 4.09
C SER A 179 -3.02 -38.57 4.81
N GLU A 180 -3.52 -38.76 6.02
CA GLU A 180 -3.28 -39.95 6.82
C GLU A 180 -3.71 -41.18 6.00
N THR A 181 -2.73 -42.00 5.62
CA THR A 181 -2.99 -43.31 5.03
C THR A 181 -3.80 -44.14 6.02
N GLN A 182 -5.09 -44.34 5.72
CA GLN A 182 -5.98 -45.25 6.43
C GLN A 182 -5.30 -46.61 6.62
N LYS A 183 -4.98 -46.97 7.86
CA LYS A 183 -4.56 -48.32 8.21
C LYS A 183 -5.73 -49.28 7.94
N PRO A 184 -5.52 -50.41 7.22
CA PRO A 184 -6.60 -51.36 7.01
C PRO A 184 -6.99 -51.98 8.35
N VAL A 185 -8.27 -51.85 8.70
CA VAL A 185 -8.87 -52.55 9.85
C VAL A 185 -8.83 -54.05 9.54
N ARG A 186 -8.00 -54.80 10.27
CA ARG A 186 -8.06 -56.26 10.26
C ARG A 186 -9.40 -56.68 10.83
N LYS A 187 -10.30 -57.22 9.99
CA LYS A 187 -11.46 -57.98 10.47
C LYS A 187 -10.94 -59.24 11.17
N ARG A 188 -11.31 -59.39 12.44
CA ARG A 188 -11.30 -60.68 13.14
C ARG A 188 -12.76 -61.11 13.30
N VAL A 189 -12.94 -62.41 13.17
CA VAL A 189 -14.16 -63.23 13.30
C VAL A 189 -15.02 -63.28 12.06
#